data_AF-A0AA50DX03-F1
#
_entry.id   AF-A0AA50DX03-F1
#
_cell.length_a   1.000
_cell.length_b   1.000
_cell.length_c   1.000
_cell.angle_alpha   90.00
_cell.angle_beta   90.00
_cell.angle_gamma   90.00
#
_symmetry.space_group_name_H-M   'P 1'
#
loop_
_entity.id
_entity.type
_entity.pdbx_description
1 polymer ?
#
loop_
_entity_poly.entity_id
_entity_poly.type
_entity_poly.pdbx_seq_one_letter_code
_entity_poly.pdbx_strand_id
1 'polypeptide(L)'
;MRGFPECKFEGVYLAPWEGIDRPKHPFFQRLVPDKIQDDFAYYQIEESYYDLPVSAIMIPASTWGVYAVTFDVPVEIARERLQAIFGSNFAETRESELGLVPQLIMDPVNEQKSIWVCTSPL
;
A
#
# COMPACT_ATOMS: atom_id res chain seq x y z
N MET A 1 7.16 -7.84 0.66
CA MET A 1 7.37 -7.00 -0.54
C MET A 1 8.69 -6.28 -0.37
N ARG A 2 9.74 -6.62 -1.14
CA ARG A 2 10.97 -5.79 -1.15
C ARG A 2 10.66 -4.59 -2.05
N GLY A 3 10.32 -3.43 -1.48
CA GLY A 3 10.04 -2.22 -2.27
C GLY A 3 9.07 -1.19 -1.67
N PHE A 4 8.25 -1.57 -0.68
CA PHE A 4 7.31 -0.64 -0.04
C PHE A 4 7.97 0.58 0.63
N PRO A 5 9.12 0.44 1.35
CA PRO A 5 9.79 1.59 1.96
C PRO A 5 10.37 2.61 0.97
N GLU A 6 10.52 2.26 -0.31
CA GLU A 6 11.15 3.08 -1.35
C GLU A 6 10.17 3.47 -2.48
N CYS A 7 8.87 3.24 -2.30
CA CYS A 7 7.85 3.38 -3.35
C CYS A 7 8.19 2.70 -4.69
N LYS A 8 8.98 1.62 -4.64
CA LYS A 8 9.34 0.81 -5.81
C LYS A 8 8.47 -0.43 -5.85
N PHE A 9 7.51 -0.45 -6.77
CA PHE A 9 6.51 -1.51 -6.89
C PHE A 9 6.70 -2.37 -8.15
N GLU A 10 7.96 -2.65 -8.50
CA GLU A 10 8.28 -3.51 -9.64
C GLU A 10 7.61 -4.88 -9.49
N GLY A 11 6.87 -5.29 -10.53
CA GLY A 11 6.18 -6.57 -10.56
C GLY A 11 4.90 -6.65 -9.74
N VAL A 12 4.46 -5.57 -9.05
CA VAL A 12 3.18 -5.52 -8.35
C VAL A 12 2.09 -4.98 -9.27
N TYR A 13 1.54 -5.85 -10.13
CA TYR A 13 0.44 -5.47 -11.02
C TYR A 13 -0.69 -6.49 -10.94
N LEU A 14 -1.92 -6.00 -10.93
CA LEU A 14 -3.10 -6.76 -11.33
C LEU A 14 -3.29 -6.48 -12.79
N ALA A 15 -2.69 -7.27 -13.69
CA ALA A 15 -2.84 -7.01 -15.12
C ALA A 15 -4.35 -6.94 -15.45
N PRO A 16 -4.92 -5.75 -15.72
CA PRO A 16 -6.36 -5.56 -15.86
C PRO A 16 -6.80 -5.73 -17.32
N TRP A 17 -5.83 -5.88 -18.23
CA TRP A 17 -6.04 -6.01 -19.67
C TRP A 17 -5.73 -7.45 -20.09
N GLU A 18 -6.69 -8.15 -20.71
CA GLU A 18 -6.38 -9.36 -21.46
C GLU A 18 -5.28 -9.06 -22.49
N GLY A 19 -4.24 -9.90 -22.54
CA GLY A 19 -3.16 -9.79 -23.54
C GLY A 19 -1.91 -8.99 -23.13
N ILE A 20 -1.85 -8.39 -21.93
CA ILE A 20 -0.60 -7.85 -21.39
C ILE A 20 0.10 -8.90 -20.51
N ASP A 21 1.19 -9.47 -21.02
CA ASP A 21 2.08 -10.38 -20.30
C ASP A 21 3.00 -9.59 -19.35
N ARG A 22 2.42 -9.03 -18.29
CA ARG A 22 3.20 -8.49 -17.16
C ARG A 22 3.17 -9.49 -16.01
N PRO A 23 4.30 -9.69 -15.30
CA PRO A 23 4.34 -10.58 -14.17
C PRO A 23 3.33 -10.10 -13.11
N LYS A 24 2.34 -10.95 -12.82
CA LYS A 24 1.41 -10.75 -11.70
C LYS A 24 2.13 -11.15 -10.42
N HIS A 25 2.16 -10.29 -9.41
CA HIS A 25 2.87 -10.62 -8.16
C HIS A 25 2.21 -11.83 -7.48
N PRO A 26 2.96 -12.89 -7.09
CA PRO A 26 2.39 -14.15 -6.59
C PRO A 26 1.45 -14.00 -5.39
N PHE A 27 1.71 -13.02 -4.53
CA PHE A 27 0.83 -12.71 -3.40
C PHE A 27 -0.59 -12.32 -3.82
N PHE A 28 -0.75 -11.57 -4.92
CA PHE A 28 -2.08 -11.14 -5.38
C PHE A 28 -2.73 -12.17 -6.31
N GLN A 29 -1.95 -13.08 -6.92
CA GLN A 29 -2.51 -14.17 -7.74
C GLN A 29 -3.41 -15.13 -6.93
N ARG A 30 -3.18 -15.25 -5.62
CA ARG A 30 -3.97 -16.11 -4.71
C ARG A 30 -5.16 -15.40 -4.08
N LEU A 31 -5.32 -14.09 -4.31
CA LEU A 31 -6.36 -13.27 -3.71
C LEU A 31 -7.40 -12.88 -4.75
N VAL A 32 -8.65 -12.75 -4.32
CA VAL A 32 -9.74 -12.17 -5.12
C VAL A 32 -10.03 -10.80 -4.52
N PRO A 33 -9.96 -9.70 -5.30
CA PRO A 33 -10.31 -8.38 -4.78
C PRO A 33 -11.80 -8.32 -4.44
N ASP A 34 -12.13 -7.72 -3.29
CA ASP A 34 -13.51 -7.51 -2.85
C ASP A 34 -14.27 -6.56 -3.77
N LYS A 35 -13.55 -5.57 -4.30
CA LYS A 35 -14.07 -4.65 -5.31
C LYS A 35 -12.96 -4.13 -6.21
N ILE A 36 -13.34 -3.80 -7.44
CA ILE A 36 -12.55 -2.99 -8.37
C ILE A 36 -13.36 -1.73 -8.66
N GLN A 37 -12.81 -0.57 -8.37
CA GLN A 37 -13.48 0.72 -8.48
C GLN A 37 -12.44 1.81 -8.76
N ASP A 38 -12.77 2.75 -9.65
CA ASP A 38 -11.92 3.91 -9.99
C ASP A 38 -10.47 3.52 -10.34
N ASP A 39 -10.30 2.44 -11.11
CA ASP A 39 -9.00 1.86 -11.48
C ASP A 39 -8.15 1.34 -10.31
N PHE A 40 -8.76 1.07 -9.16
CA PHE A 40 -8.13 0.42 -8.02
C PHE A 40 -8.81 -0.90 -7.68
N ALA A 41 -8.00 -1.87 -7.29
CA ALA A 41 -8.48 -3.10 -6.68
C ALA A 41 -8.24 -3.04 -5.17
N TYR A 42 -9.28 -3.39 -4.43
CA TYR A 42 -9.29 -3.37 -2.98
C TYR A 42 -9.35 -4.81 -2.47
N TYR A 43 -8.49 -5.12 -1.51
CA TYR A 43 -8.41 -6.41 -0.84
C TYR A 43 -8.58 -6.19 0.65
N GLN A 44 -9.57 -6.84 1.25
CA GLN A 44 -9.68 -7.08 2.67
C GLN A 44 -8.90 -8.36 2.95
N ILE A 45 -7.93 -8.27 3.85
CA ILE A 45 -7.05 -9.39 4.18
C ILE A 45 -6.81 -9.40 5.67
N GLU A 46 -6.41 -10.56 6.19
CA GLU A 46 -5.93 -10.72 7.55
C GLU A 46 -4.49 -11.23 7.46
N GLU A 47 -3.55 -10.30 7.42
CA GLU A 47 -2.12 -10.60 7.33
C GLU A 47 -1.35 -9.79 8.38
N SER A 48 -0.07 -10.11 8.57
CA SER A 48 0.82 -9.31 9.40
C SER A 48 2.00 -8.81 8.57
N TYR A 49 2.36 -7.55 8.77
CA TYR A 49 3.53 -6.95 8.15
C TYR A 49 4.30 -6.16 9.20
N TYR A 50 5.54 -6.57 9.47
CA TYR A 50 6.38 -5.95 10.50
C TYR A 50 5.73 -5.93 11.91
N ASP A 51 4.99 -6.99 12.22
CA ASP A 51 4.18 -7.15 13.44
C ASP A 51 3.03 -6.14 13.57
N LEU A 52 2.69 -5.44 12.48
CA LEU A 52 1.46 -4.68 12.37
C LEU A 52 0.38 -5.53 11.70
N PRO A 53 -0.83 -5.61 12.27
CA PRO A 53 -1.95 -6.26 11.61
C PRO A 53 -2.34 -5.47 10.38
N VAL A 54 -2.40 -6.12 9.22
CA VAL A 54 -2.86 -5.53 7.96
C VAL A 54 -4.29 -5.98 7.73
N SER A 55 -5.20 -5.01 7.57
CA SER A 55 -6.62 -5.29 7.31
C SER A 55 -7.01 -5.05 5.85
N ALA A 56 -6.27 -4.22 5.12
CA ALA A 56 -6.54 -4.01 3.71
C ALA A 56 -5.31 -3.65 2.89
N ILE A 57 -5.39 -3.93 1.60
CA ILE A 57 -4.44 -3.46 0.59
C ILE A 57 -5.22 -2.86 -0.58
N MET A 58 -4.75 -1.73 -1.08
CA MET A 58 -5.20 -1.12 -2.32
C MET A 58 -4.04 -1.08 -3.30
N ILE A 59 -4.23 -1.61 -4.49
CA ILE A 59 -3.24 -1.52 -5.58
C ILE A 59 -3.90 -1.05 -6.86
N PRO A 60 -3.14 -0.46 -7.79
CA PRO A 60 -3.65 -0.04 -9.07
C PRO A 60 -4.13 -1.24 -9.88
N ALA A 61 -5.33 -1.09 -10.42
CA ALA A 61 -5.88 -1.90 -11.51
C ALA A 61 -5.77 -1.15 -12.86
N SER A 62 -4.88 -0.16 -12.97
CA SER A 62 -4.49 0.49 -14.23
C SER A 62 -3.04 0.98 -14.17
N THR A 63 -2.66 2.04 -14.90
CA THR A 63 -1.29 2.56 -14.96
C THR A 63 -0.90 3.46 -13.78
N TRP A 64 -1.84 3.89 -12.95
CA TRP A 64 -1.55 4.74 -11.79
C TRP A 64 -0.55 4.10 -10.81
N GLY A 65 0.28 4.90 -10.15
CA GLY A 65 1.29 4.44 -9.21
C GLY A 65 0.89 4.58 -7.74
N VAL A 66 -0.37 4.30 -7.39
CA VAL A 66 -0.85 4.42 -5.99
C VAL A 66 -0.99 3.05 -5.34
N TYR A 67 -0.21 2.81 -4.28
CA TYR A 67 -0.24 1.59 -3.49
C TYR A 67 -0.46 1.96 -2.04
N ALA A 68 -1.39 1.28 -1.37
CA ALA A 68 -1.68 1.53 0.04
C ALA A 68 -1.83 0.22 0.82
N VAL A 69 -1.32 0.23 2.05
CA VAL A 69 -1.48 -0.83 3.05
C VAL A 69 -2.16 -0.22 4.26
N THR A 70 -3.31 -0.75 4.64
CA THR A 70 -4.05 -0.31 5.82
C THR A 70 -3.72 -1.21 7.00
N PHE A 71 -3.13 -0.62 8.04
CA PHE A 71 -2.91 -1.29 9.32
C PHE A 71 -4.13 -1.16 10.21
N ASP A 72 -4.48 -2.24 10.91
CA ASP A 72 -5.57 -2.30 11.89
C ASP A 72 -5.13 -1.75 13.26
N VAL A 73 -4.39 -0.64 13.25
CA VAL A 73 -3.96 0.12 14.43
C VAL A 73 -3.90 1.62 14.12
N PRO A 74 -4.07 2.49 15.14
CA PRO A 74 -3.88 3.93 15.01
C PRO A 74 -2.51 4.33 14.45
N VAL A 75 -2.44 5.51 13.84
CA VAL A 75 -1.25 6.00 13.13
C VAL A 75 -0.04 6.14 14.04
N GLU A 76 -0.22 6.47 15.31
CA GLU A 76 0.87 6.60 16.30
C GLU A 76 1.52 5.25 16.59
N ILE A 77 0.72 4.18 16.72
CA ILE A 77 1.21 2.82 16.97
C ILE A 77 1.98 2.31 15.77
N ALA A 78 1.41 2.46 14.56
CA ALA A 78 2.09 2.10 13.32
C ALA A 78 3.39 2.90 13.16
N ARG A 79 3.38 4.20 13.46
CA ARG A 79 4.54 5.09 13.36
C ARG A 79 5.67 4.67 14.29
N GLU A 80 5.37 4.42 15.56
CA GLU A 80 6.36 3.94 16.53
C GLU A 80 7.02 2.64 16.04
N ARG A 81 6.21 1.69 15.58
CA ARG A 81 6.70 0.40 15.09
C ARG A 81 7.58 0.55 13.85
N LEU A 82 7.10 1.30 12.86
CA LEU A 82 7.83 1.51 11.61
C LEU A 82 9.10 2.35 11.81
N GLN A 83 9.09 3.33 12.72
CA GLN A 83 10.28 4.08 13.08
C GLN A 83 11.33 3.21 13.76
N ALA A 84 10.93 2.27 14.62
CA ALA A 84 11.86 1.32 15.22
C ALA A 84 12.53 0.39 14.19
N ILE A 85 11.84 0.08 13.09
CA ILE A 85 12.31 -0.87 12.06
C ILE A 85 13.13 -0.17 10.98
N PHE A 86 12.66 0.99 10.51
CA PHE A 86 13.21 1.69 9.35
C PHE A 86 13.96 2.97 9.69
N GLY A 87 13.88 3.46 10.93
CA GLY A 87 14.41 4.76 11.33
C GLY A 87 13.61 5.95 10.78
N SER A 88 12.50 5.72 10.09
CA SER A 88 11.61 6.75 9.51
C SER A 88 10.23 6.70 10.16
N ASN A 89 9.69 7.88 10.45
CA ASN A 89 8.33 8.03 10.94
C ASN A 89 7.29 8.20 9.81
N PHE A 90 7.74 8.20 8.55
CA PHE A 90 6.92 8.34 7.36
C PHE A 90 5.97 9.55 7.41
N ALA A 91 6.46 10.67 7.96
CA ALA A 91 5.73 11.93 7.92
C ALA A 91 5.53 12.43 6.47
N GLU A 92 4.55 13.32 6.30
CA GLU A 92 4.34 14.03 5.05
C GLU A 92 5.58 14.86 4.70
N THR A 93 6.03 14.70 3.46
CA THR A 93 7.18 15.40 2.89
C THR A 93 6.87 15.72 1.43
N ARG A 94 7.62 16.64 0.84
CA ARG A 94 7.54 16.90 -0.60
C ARG A 94 7.83 15.63 -1.41
N GLU A 95 8.77 14.82 -0.97
CA GLU A 95 9.12 13.55 -1.59
C GLU A 95 7.96 12.55 -1.53
N SER A 96 7.18 12.54 -0.44
CA SER A 96 6.02 11.66 -0.34
C SER A 96 4.83 12.12 -1.18
N GLU A 97 4.60 13.44 -1.27
CA GLU A 97 3.62 14.02 -2.21
C GLU A 97 3.95 13.66 -3.68
N LEU A 98 5.24 13.56 -4.01
CA LEU A 98 5.74 13.14 -5.32
C LEU A 98 5.79 11.61 -5.48
N GLY A 99 5.40 10.83 -4.48
CA GLY A 99 5.41 9.37 -4.50
C GLY A 99 6.79 8.73 -4.54
N LEU A 100 7.83 9.46 -4.14
CA LEU A 100 9.21 8.97 -4.10
C LEU A 100 9.49 8.18 -2.82
N VAL A 101 8.79 8.50 -1.73
CA VAL A 101 8.86 7.81 -0.44
C VAL A 101 7.45 7.65 0.14
N PRO A 102 7.20 6.62 0.96
CA PRO A 102 5.86 6.40 1.47
C PRO A 102 5.54 7.40 2.58
N GLN A 103 4.25 7.70 2.71
CA GLN A 103 3.67 8.47 3.80
C GLN A 103 2.80 7.57 4.66
N LEU A 104 2.82 7.78 5.97
CA LEU A 104 1.91 7.15 6.91
C LEU A 104 0.88 8.19 7.37
N ILE A 105 -0.38 7.93 7.03
CA ILE A 105 -1.52 8.80 7.33
C ILE A 105 -2.53 8.07 8.22
N MET A 106 -3.38 8.84 8.89
CA MET A 106 -4.58 8.32 9.53
C MET A 106 -5.59 7.91 8.46
N ASP A 107 -6.31 6.81 8.69
CA ASP A 107 -7.41 6.43 7.79
C ASP A 107 -8.57 7.45 7.95
N PRO A 108 -9.01 8.10 6.86
CA PRO A 108 -10.04 9.15 6.93
C PRO A 108 -11.44 8.63 7.29
N VAL A 109 -11.67 7.32 7.20
CA VAL A 109 -12.95 6.67 7.50
C VAL A 109 -12.94 6.08 8.92
N ASN A 110 -11.77 5.66 9.41
CA ASN A 110 -11.64 5.06 10.74
C ASN A 110 -10.31 5.43 11.40
N GLU A 111 -10.35 6.36 12.36
CA GLU A 111 -9.16 6.81 13.12
C GLU A 111 -8.42 5.70 13.89
N GLN A 112 -9.05 4.55 14.11
CA GLN A 112 -8.41 3.38 14.73
C GLN A 112 -7.53 2.61 13.74
N LYS A 113 -7.46 3.04 12.49
CA LYS A 113 -6.62 2.49 11.43
C LYS A 113 -5.68 3.54 10.87
N SER A 114 -4.65 3.06 10.21
CA SER A 114 -3.66 3.89 9.54
C SER A 114 -3.33 3.34 8.17
N ILE A 115 -2.95 4.24 7.26
CA ILE A 115 -2.67 3.90 5.88
C ILE A 115 -1.23 4.28 5.58
N TRP A 116 -0.45 3.29 5.20
CA TRP A 116 0.89 3.50 4.65
C TRP A 116 0.77 3.51 3.13
N VAL A 117 1.07 4.64 2.51
CA VAL A 117 0.73 4.91 1.11
C VAL A 117 1.93 5.46 0.33
N CYS A 118 2.03 5.04 -0.92
CA CYS A 118 2.85 5.69 -1.93
C CYS A 118 1.92 6.24 -3.00
N THR A 119 1.96 7.55 -3.24
CA THR A 119 1.18 8.23 -4.28
C THR A 119 2.12 8.74 -5.37
N SER A 120 2.44 7.93 -6.39
CA SER A 120 3.20 8.44 -7.53
C SER A 120 2.24 9.11 -8.53
N PRO A 121 2.33 10.43 -8.77
CA PRO A 121 1.85 10.97 -10.03
C PRO A 121 2.68 10.35 -11.16
N LEU A 122 2.03 9.93 -12.25
CA LEU A 122 2.71 9.63 -13.50
C LEU A 122 3.15 10.93 -14.19
#